data_AF-A0A928E4V2-F1
#
_entry.id   AF-A0A928E4V2-F1
#
_cell.length_a   1.000
_cell.length_b   1.000
_cell.length_c   1.000
_cell.angle_alpha   90.00
_cell.angle_beta   90.00
_cell.angle_gamma   90.00
#
_symmetry.space_group_name_H-M   'P 1'
#
loop_
_entity.id
_entity.type
_entity.pdbx_description
1 polymer ?
#
loop_
_entity_poly.entity_id
_entity_poly.type
_entity_poly.pdbx_seq_one_letter_code
_entity_poly.pdbx_strand_id
1 'polypeptide(L)'
;MITPKFLQELISSPEYGDKNSETYKRATKYMNILYPGTVAFDATGRMMRPEYDMTLEQFYKAQHEIETEFESDKSEAEADVLDTYGDYFETIGFNFDIEEYVVPGTPIPVKVLMPGGHVSKRSLETYALNIPEFEIKPKIWIWHSEHGENTCDECSGNDGTVYETKEGVPTCPVHPNCRCWVEEIELDKNGKKIGSKVYKGQKPETQKEDNMKFEQAYNKLQEPEGGYTDGKNQRKDEPTNMGIKQSTLDRYANKHPDKNFPADVKYLTAAQAKEIYKNEYWDNTRIPEIKNDRIRDAVFDMNVMGGAGKTVQRALNSFLDANLVVDGAIGSETIKSLNTIPDNAVNEFMVALKSERIDYLKGTKNWVTAKNGWLKRVNKY
;
A
#
# COMPACT_ATOMS: atom_id res chain seq x y z
N MET A 1 -60.70 8.96 13.35
CA MET A 1 -59.24 8.80 13.42
C MET A 1 -58.73 8.57 12.00
N ILE A 2 -57.64 9.19 11.57
CA ILE A 2 -56.92 8.69 10.40
C ILE A 2 -55.85 7.80 11.02
N THR A 3 -56.15 6.50 11.15
CA THR A 3 -55.13 5.52 11.50
C THR A 3 -54.02 5.67 10.47
N PRO A 4 -52.77 5.97 10.89
CA PRO A 4 -51.67 6.15 9.95
C PRO A 4 -51.55 4.96 9.02
N LYS A 5 -51.18 5.19 7.77
CA LYS A 5 -51.16 4.13 6.74
C LYS A 5 -50.31 2.93 7.16
N PHE A 6 -49.15 3.16 7.77
CA PHE A 6 -48.30 2.08 8.30
C PHE A 6 -49.00 1.25 9.40
N LEU A 7 -49.80 1.89 10.25
CA LEU A 7 -50.56 1.18 11.30
C LEU A 7 -51.76 0.45 10.70
N GLN A 8 -52.37 0.98 9.64
CA GLN A 8 -53.37 0.24 8.86
C GLN A 8 -52.75 -0.99 8.19
N GLU A 9 -51.55 -0.87 7.64
CA GLU A 9 -50.80 -1.98 7.01
C GLU A 9 -50.41 -3.05 8.05
N LEU A 10 -49.89 -2.65 9.22
CA LEU A 10 -49.61 -3.57 10.33
C LEU A 10 -50.86 -4.31 10.82
N ILE A 11 -51.99 -3.61 11.00
CA ILE A 11 -53.25 -4.22 11.47
C ILE A 11 -53.89 -5.09 10.37
N SER A 12 -53.63 -4.79 9.10
CA SER A 12 -54.15 -5.55 7.96
C SER A 12 -53.24 -6.70 7.53
N SER A 13 -52.05 -6.83 8.11
CA SER A 13 -51.16 -7.96 7.86
C SER A 13 -51.77 -9.29 8.37
N PRO A 14 -51.59 -10.41 7.64
CA PRO A 14 -51.97 -11.74 8.11
C PRO A 14 -51.37 -12.11 9.48
N GLU A 15 -50.17 -11.60 9.81
CA GLU A 15 -49.49 -11.88 11.08
C GLU A 15 -50.15 -11.21 12.29
N TYR A 16 -50.96 -10.16 12.09
CA TYR A 16 -51.65 -9.46 13.18
C TYR A 16 -52.71 -10.32 13.88
N GLY A 17 -53.24 -11.36 13.21
CA GLY A 17 -54.22 -12.28 13.79
C GLY A 17 -53.67 -13.15 14.92
N ASP A 18 -52.35 -13.31 15.02
CA ASP A 18 -51.68 -14.02 16.11
C ASP A 18 -51.27 -13.03 17.21
N LYS A 19 -51.87 -13.18 18.40
CA LYS A 19 -51.60 -12.30 19.56
C LYS A 19 -50.18 -12.41 20.10
N ASN A 20 -49.42 -13.43 19.70
CA ASN A 20 -48.03 -13.61 20.10
C ASN A 20 -47.04 -13.09 19.05
N SER A 21 -47.51 -12.69 17.86
CA SER A 21 -46.64 -12.16 16.80
C SER A 21 -46.05 -10.80 17.17
N GLU A 22 -44.88 -10.52 16.60
CA GLU A 22 -44.23 -9.23 16.77
C GLU A 22 -45.06 -8.11 16.12
N THR A 23 -45.71 -8.40 15.00
CA THR A 23 -46.69 -7.53 14.34
C THR A 23 -47.84 -7.12 15.27
N TYR A 24 -48.42 -8.05 16.03
CA TYR A 24 -49.51 -7.73 16.97
C TYR A 24 -49.02 -6.89 18.16
N LYS A 25 -47.87 -7.23 18.74
CA LYS A 25 -47.27 -6.45 19.84
C LYS A 25 -46.95 -5.03 19.39
N ARG A 26 -46.32 -4.89 18.23
CA ARG A 26 -45.95 -3.61 17.61
C ARG A 26 -47.17 -2.75 17.31
N ALA A 27 -48.17 -3.30 16.62
CA ALA A 27 -49.42 -2.60 16.33
C ALA A 27 -50.17 -2.17 17.60
N THR A 28 -50.26 -3.04 18.61
CA THR A 28 -50.91 -2.73 19.90
C THR A 28 -50.17 -1.62 20.65
N LYS A 29 -48.83 -1.62 20.61
CA LYS A 29 -47.99 -0.60 21.21
C LYS A 29 -48.17 0.75 20.53
N TYR A 30 -48.11 0.83 19.19
CA TYR A 30 -48.39 2.08 18.45
C TYR A 30 -49.81 2.59 18.66
N MET A 31 -50.81 1.69 18.77
CA MET A 31 -52.18 2.10 19.11
C MET A 31 -52.25 2.75 20.49
N ASN A 32 -51.53 2.23 21.48
CA ASN A 32 -51.48 2.81 22.83
C ASN A 32 -50.70 4.14 22.87
N ILE A 33 -49.64 4.27 22.08
CA ILE A 33 -48.83 5.50 21.93
C ILE A 33 -49.66 6.61 21.28
N LEU A 34 -50.39 6.28 20.22
CA LEU A 34 -51.13 7.27 19.40
C LEU A 34 -52.48 7.64 19.99
N TYR A 35 -53.07 6.77 20.81
CA TYR A 35 -54.38 6.98 21.41
C TYR A 35 -54.36 6.66 22.92
N PRO A 36 -53.59 7.43 23.73
CA PRO A 36 -53.51 7.20 25.17
C PRO A 36 -54.83 7.59 25.86
N GLY A 37 -55.81 6.69 25.87
CA GLY A 37 -56.97 6.71 26.77
C GLY A 37 -58.13 7.65 26.42
N THR A 38 -58.26 8.20 25.21
CA THR A 38 -59.30 9.18 24.87
C THR A 38 -60.46 8.59 24.07
N VAL A 39 -61.26 7.74 24.70
CA VAL A 39 -62.63 7.46 24.22
C VAL A 39 -63.60 8.30 25.04
N ALA A 40 -64.05 9.42 24.47
CA ALA A 40 -65.17 10.17 25.01
C ALA A 40 -66.48 9.53 24.53
N PHE A 41 -67.53 9.53 25.35
CA PHE A 41 -68.87 9.09 24.95
C PHE A 41 -69.85 10.25 25.07
N ASP A 42 -70.77 10.39 24.12
CA ASP A 42 -71.89 11.31 24.29
C ASP A 42 -72.88 10.78 25.33
N ALA A 43 -73.88 11.60 25.68
CA ALA A 43 -74.92 11.25 26.64
C ALA A 43 -75.78 10.03 26.20
N THR A 44 -75.60 9.51 24.98
CA THR A 44 -76.27 8.32 24.44
C THR A 44 -75.36 7.09 24.37
N GLY A 45 -74.11 7.20 24.85
CA GLY A 45 -73.13 6.11 24.85
C GLY A 45 -72.43 5.90 23.52
N ARG A 46 -72.49 6.86 22.58
CA ARG A 46 -71.74 6.79 21.31
C ARG A 46 -70.36 7.41 21.47
N MET A 47 -69.34 6.75 20.92
CA MET A 47 -67.97 7.29 20.94
C MET A 47 -67.92 8.64 20.23
N MET A 48 -67.58 9.69 20.98
CA MET A 48 -67.27 11.01 20.46
C MET A 48 -65.78 11.11 20.16
N ARG A 49 -65.47 11.85 19.09
CA ARG A 49 -64.10 12.17 18.74
C ARG A 49 -63.55 13.19 19.74
N PRO A 50 -62.46 12.89 20.48
CA PRO A 50 -61.88 13.84 21.40
C PRO A 50 -61.35 15.08 20.64
N GLU A 51 -61.34 16.22 21.32
CA GLU A 51 -60.94 17.51 20.73
C GLU A 51 -59.45 17.54 20.36
N TYR A 52 -58.63 16.85 21.14
CA TYR A 52 -57.20 16.60 20.97
C TYR A 52 -56.88 15.11 21.14
N ASP A 53 -55.74 14.66 20.61
CA ASP A 53 -55.32 13.26 20.64
C ASP A 53 -54.47 12.95 21.90
N MET A 54 -53.65 13.91 22.36
CA MET A 54 -52.77 13.76 23.53
C MET A 54 -52.41 15.12 24.18
N THR A 55 -51.95 15.12 25.43
CA THR A 55 -51.35 16.31 26.07
C THR A 55 -49.93 16.55 25.57
N LEU A 56 -49.36 17.73 25.83
CA LEU A 56 -47.96 18.03 25.48
C LEU A 56 -46.96 17.06 26.15
N GLU A 57 -47.21 16.66 27.41
CA GLU A 57 -46.37 15.68 28.11
C GLU A 57 -46.46 14.29 27.46
N GLN A 58 -47.69 13.87 27.12
CA GLN A 58 -47.92 12.61 26.41
C GLN A 58 -47.30 12.63 25.01
N PHE A 59 -47.28 13.77 24.33
CA PHE A 59 -46.61 13.94 23.04
C PHE A 59 -45.10 13.69 23.15
N TYR A 60 -44.43 14.30 24.13
CA TYR A 60 -43.01 14.06 24.34
C TYR A 60 -42.71 12.61 24.74
N LYS A 61 -43.56 12.02 25.58
CA LYS A 61 -43.46 10.61 25.94
C LYS A 61 -43.62 9.70 24.72
N ALA A 62 -44.62 9.96 23.89
CA ALA A 62 -44.87 9.21 22.65
C ALA A 62 -43.69 9.32 21.67
N GLN A 63 -43.14 10.52 21.48
CA GLN A 63 -41.97 10.74 20.64
C GLN A 63 -40.76 9.95 21.15
N HIS A 64 -40.50 10.00 22.46
CA HIS A 64 -39.41 9.25 23.07
C HIS A 64 -39.57 7.73 22.96
N GLU A 65 -40.79 7.22 23.10
CA GLU A 65 -41.08 5.78 22.94
C GLU A 65 -40.88 5.32 21.49
N ILE A 66 -41.22 6.16 20.50
CA ILE A 66 -40.97 5.90 19.07
C ILE A 66 -39.45 5.86 18.79
N GLU A 67 -38.70 6.84 19.30
CA GLU A 67 -37.24 6.89 19.14
C GLU A 67 -36.54 5.70 19.80
N THR A 68 -36.97 5.33 21.01
CA THR A 68 -36.40 4.18 21.74
C THR A 68 -36.67 2.87 21.02
N GLU A 69 -37.85 2.71 20.43
CA GLU A 69 -38.15 1.52 19.63
C GLU A 69 -37.31 1.48 18.36
N PHE A 70 -37.19 2.60 17.66
CA PHE A 70 -36.37 2.68 16.46
C PHE A 70 -34.89 2.38 16.76
N GLU A 71 -34.38 2.78 17.92
CA GLU A 71 -33.03 2.43 18.37
C GLU A 71 -32.84 0.92 18.55
N SER A 72 -33.87 0.24 19.07
CA SER A 72 -33.87 -1.23 19.17
C SER A 72 -33.89 -1.89 17.79
N ASP A 73 -34.75 -1.40 16.89
CA ASP A 73 -34.83 -1.89 15.51
C ASP A 73 -33.51 -1.70 14.76
N LYS A 74 -32.82 -0.56 14.96
CA LYS A 74 -31.46 -0.33 14.45
C LYS A 74 -30.50 -1.38 14.96
N SER A 75 -30.46 -1.60 16.27
CA SER A 75 -29.53 -2.56 16.88
C SER A 75 -29.72 -3.98 16.33
N GLU A 76 -30.98 -4.40 16.12
CA GLU A 76 -31.31 -5.71 15.55
C GLU A 76 -30.89 -5.80 14.07
N ALA A 77 -31.24 -4.78 13.27
CA ALA A 77 -30.89 -4.75 11.85
C ALA A 77 -29.37 -4.68 11.62
N GLU A 78 -28.64 -3.96 12.46
CA GLU A 78 -27.17 -3.91 12.41
C GLU A 78 -26.57 -5.29 12.71
N ALA A 79 -27.09 -6.00 13.72
CA ALA A 79 -26.65 -7.34 14.04
C ALA A 79 -26.89 -8.32 12.87
N ASP A 80 -28.07 -8.28 12.23
CA ASP A 80 -28.40 -9.14 11.08
C ASP A 80 -27.48 -8.88 9.87
N VAL A 81 -27.20 -7.59 9.59
CA VAL A 81 -26.29 -7.20 8.51
C VAL A 81 -24.88 -7.68 8.79
N LEU A 82 -24.38 -7.49 10.02
CA LEU A 82 -23.03 -7.91 10.39
C LEU A 82 -22.88 -9.43 10.49
N ASP A 83 -23.92 -10.16 10.90
CA ASP A 83 -23.92 -11.64 10.86
C ASP A 83 -23.83 -12.15 9.41
N THR A 84 -24.52 -11.48 8.49
CA THR A 84 -24.55 -11.89 7.08
C THR A 84 -23.31 -11.45 6.28
N TYR A 85 -22.82 -10.23 6.52
CA TYR A 85 -21.82 -9.56 5.66
C TYR A 85 -20.54 -9.15 6.41
N GLY A 86 -20.45 -9.34 7.73
CA GLY A 86 -19.36 -8.83 8.57
C GLY A 86 -17.97 -9.24 8.09
N ASP A 87 -17.75 -10.54 7.85
CA ASP A 87 -16.46 -11.06 7.35
C ASP A 87 -16.09 -10.45 5.98
N TYR A 88 -17.09 -10.23 5.12
CA TYR A 88 -16.88 -9.62 3.81
C TYR A 88 -16.53 -8.13 3.94
N PHE A 89 -17.21 -7.40 4.82
CA PHE A 89 -16.92 -6.00 5.11
C PHE A 89 -15.50 -5.82 5.65
N GLU A 90 -15.06 -6.68 6.57
CA GLU A 90 -13.69 -6.68 7.09
C GLU A 90 -12.68 -6.91 5.96
N THR A 91 -12.93 -7.88 5.08
CA THR A 91 -12.06 -8.21 3.93
C THR A 91 -11.84 -7.04 2.98
N ILE A 92 -12.88 -6.22 2.75
CA ILE A 92 -12.80 -5.06 1.85
C ILE A 92 -12.48 -3.74 2.57
N GLY A 93 -12.32 -3.77 3.90
CA GLY A 93 -12.11 -2.57 4.73
C GLY A 93 -13.31 -1.62 4.72
N PHE A 94 -14.52 -2.14 4.57
CA PHE A 94 -15.75 -1.36 4.64
C PHE A 94 -16.23 -1.29 6.08
N ASN A 95 -16.42 -0.07 6.60
CA ASN A 95 -16.98 0.14 7.92
C ASN A 95 -18.48 0.40 7.79
N PHE A 96 -19.31 -0.58 8.14
CA PHE A 96 -20.75 -0.41 8.15
C PHE A 96 -21.16 0.46 9.35
N ASP A 97 -21.91 1.53 9.08
CA ASP A 97 -22.52 2.39 10.08
C ASP A 97 -24.02 2.49 9.77
N ILE A 98 -24.85 1.94 10.65
CA ILE A 98 -26.29 1.89 10.42
C ILE A 98 -26.94 3.28 10.39
N GLU A 99 -26.32 4.29 11.01
CA GLU A 99 -26.83 5.67 11.00
C GLU A 99 -26.86 6.27 9.59
N GLU A 100 -25.97 5.82 8.68
CA GLU A 100 -25.96 6.26 7.28
C GLU A 100 -27.21 5.80 6.49
N TYR A 101 -27.94 4.81 7.02
CA TYR A 101 -29.10 4.20 6.37
C TYR A 101 -30.43 4.62 7.02
N VAL A 102 -30.39 5.49 8.03
CA VAL A 102 -31.58 6.06 8.66
C VAL A 102 -32.17 7.14 7.75
N VAL A 103 -33.44 6.96 7.37
CA VAL A 103 -34.19 7.93 6.58
C VAL A 103 -35.43 8.41 7.34
N PRO A 104 -35.85 9.68 7.17
CA PRO A 104 -37.11 10.15 7.73
C PRO A 104 -38.28 9.31 7.22
N GLY A 105 -39.05 8.78 8.16
CA GLY A 105 -40.30 8.07 7.89
C GLY A 105 -41.45 9.03 7.61
N THR A 106 -42.66 8.49 7.50
CA THR A 106 -43.88 9.30 7.35
C THR A 106 -44.30 9.86 8.71
N PRO A 107 -44.29 11.19 8.92
CA PRO A 107 -44.66 11.77 10.20
C PRO A 107 -46.13 11.50 10.52
N ILE A 108 -46.43 11.29 11.81
CA ILE A 108 -47.78 10.97 12.27
C ILE A 108 -48.45 12.25 12.79
N PRO A 109 -49.46 12.80 12.07
CA PRO A 109 -50.11 14.03 12.51
C PRO A 109 -50.97 13.78 13.75
N VAL A 110 -50.78 14.60 14.79
CA VAL A 110 -51.50 14.53 16.06
C VAL A 110 -51.95 15.92 16.52
N LYS A 111 -53.08 15.98 17.23
CA LYS A 111 -53.58 17.16 17.91
C LYS A 111 -53.12 17.13 19.36
N VAL A 112 -52.35 18.14 19.77
CA VAL A 112 -51.74 18.21 21.09
C VAL A 112 -52.41 19.31 21.91
N LEU A 113 -52.91 18.97 23.10
CA LEU A 113 -53.38 19.94 24.08
C LEU A 113 -52.19 20.65 24.73
N MET A 114 -52.09 21.95 24.52
CA MET A 114 -51.04 22.79 25.09
C MET A 114 -51.40 23.22 26.52
N PRO A 115 -50.42 23.53 27.39
CA PRO A 115 -50.68 23.99 28.77
C PRO A 115 -51.62 25.21 28.88
N GLY A 116 -51.72 26.02 27.81
CA GLY A 116 -52.65 27.15 27.71
C GLY A 116 -54.07 26.80 27.27
N GLY A 117 -54.45 25.51 27.27
CA GLY A 117 -55.82 25.04 26.99
C GLY A 117 -56.22 25.00 25.50
N HIS A 118 -55.37 25.48 24.59
CA HIS A 118 -55.62 25.41 23.16
C HIS A 118 -55.00 24.15 22.52
N VAL A 119 -55.57 23.72 21.41
CA VAL A 119 -55.11 22.55 20.65
C VAL A 119 -54.21 22.98 19.50
N SER A 120 -53.02 22.38 19.42
CA SER A 120 -52.06 22.61 18.34
C SER A 120 -51.92 21.35 17.46
N LYS A 121 -51.76 21.52 16.14
CA LYS A 121 -51.44 20.42 15.24
C LYS A 121 -49.93 20.22 15.23
N ARG A 122 -49.46 19.04 15.61
CA ARG A 122 -48.05 18.63 15.56
C ARG A 122 -47.92 17.31 14.81
N SER A 123 -46.70 16.82 14.67
CA SER A 123 -46.45 15.50 14.11
C SER A 123 -45.41 14.79 14.96
N LEU A 124 -45.64 13.50 15.21
CA LEU A 124 -44.61 12.62 15.74
C LEU A 124 -43.71 12.21 14.59
N GLU A 125 -42.41 12.37 14.78
CA GLU A 125 -41.41 12.02 13.78
C GLU A 125 -41.18 10.51 13.83
N THR A 126 -41.12 9.90 12.65
CA THR A 126 -40.84 8.47 12.49
C THR A 126 -39.63 8.32 11.61
N TYR A 127 -39.01 7.15 11.67
CA TYR A 127 -37.78 6.83 10.94
C TYR A 127 -37.92 5.45 10.31
N ALA A 128 -37.18 5.22 9.23
CA ALA A 128 -37.09 3.94 8.57
C ALA A 128 -35.64 3.65 8.21
N LEU A 129 -35.32 2.37 8.01
CA LEU A 129 -34.03 1.92 7.53
C LEU A 129 -34.11 1.62 6.04
N ASN A 130 -33.17 2.17 5.28
CA ASN A 130 -33.03 1.91 3.85
C ASN A 130 -31.71 1.20 3.56
N ILE A 131 -31.58 -0.02 4.09
CA ILE A 131 -30.38 -0.85 3.92
C ILE A 131 -30.48 -1.58 2.57
N PRO A 132 -29.53 -1.37 1.65
CA PRO A 132 -29.52 -2.09 0.37
C PRO A 132 -29.11 -3.56 0.56
N GLU A 133 -29.45 -4.41 -0.40
CA GLU A 133 -28.79 -5.71 -0.51
C GLU A 133 -27.34 -5.50 -0.96
N PHE A 134 -26.39 -6.05 -0.20
CA PHE A 134 -24.98 -5.98 -0.54
C PHE A 134 -24.61 -7.11 -1.51
N GLU A 135 -24.05 -6.76 -2.67
CA GLU A 135 -23.51 -7.77 -3.59
C GLU A 135 -22.17 -8.31 -3.06
N ILE A 136 -22.18 -9.55 -2.55
CA ILE A 136 -20.95 -10.25 -2.17
C ILE A 136 -20.19 -10.67 -3.43
N LYS A 137 -18.98 -10.13 -3.59
CA LYS A 137 -18.06 -10.47 -4.68
C LYS A 137 -16.78 -11.04 -4.05
N PRO A 138 -16.79 -12.32 -3.64
CA PRO A 138 -15.66 -12.90 -2.95
C PRO A 138 -14.44 -12.87 -3.87
N LYS A 139 -13.28 -12.68 -3.24
CA LYS A 139 -11.99 -12.61 -3.92
C LYS A 139 -11.17 -13.81 -3.50
N ILE A 140 -10.56 -14.46 -4.48
CA ILE A 140 -9.55 -15.48 -4.24
C ILE A 140 -8.25 -15.06 -4.94
N TRP A 141 -7.13 -15.53 -4.44
CA TRP A 141 -5.82 -15.30 -5.04
C TRP A 141 -5.24 -16.64 -5.46
N ILE A 142 -4.82 -16.76 -6.71
CA ILE A 142 -4.19 -17.97 -7.23
C ILE A 142 -2.73 -17.66 -7.55
N TRP A 143 -1.81 -18.47 -7.02
CA TRP A 143 -0.41 -18.38 -7.37
C TRP A 143 -0.13 -19.10 -8.69
N HIS A 144 0.65 -18.46 -9.54
CA HIS A 144 1.04 -18.98 -10.85
C HIS A 144 2.55 -18.87 -11.08
N SER A 145 3.12 -19.82 -11.84
CA SER A 145 4.53 -19.90 -12.20
C SER A 145 4.73 -20.38 -13.65
N GLU A 146 5.73 -19.82 -14.37
CA GLU A 146 6.05 -20.26 -15.75
C GLU A 146 6.75 -21.63 -15.84
N HIS A 147 7.17 -22.23 -14.71
CA HIS A 147 7.97 -23.47 -14.65
C HIS A 147 9.15 -23.54 -15.64
N GLY A 148 10.34 -23.09 -15.23
CA GLY A 148 11.56 -23.16 -16.05
C GLY A 148 12.83 -22.83 -15.28
N GLU A 149 13.97 -22.64 -15.98
CA GLU A 149 15.28 -22.32 -15.37
C GLU A 149 15.26 -21.06 -14.49
N ASN A 150 14.28 -20.19 -14.70
CA ASN A 150 14.08 -18.95 -13.96
C ASN A 150 12.94 -19.07 -12.94
N THR A 151 12.57 -20.26 -12.47
CA THR A 151 11.58 -20.46 -11.40
C THR A 151 12.22 -21.34 -10.32
N CYS A 152 12.20 -20.90 -9.06
CA CYS A 152 12.71 -21.72 -7.96
C CYS A 152 11.72 -22.85 -7.60
N ASP A 153 12.21 -23.89 -6.93
CA ASP A 153 11.40 -25.05 -6.52
C ASP A 153 10.22 -24.65 -5.63
N GLU A 154 10.38 -23.63 -4.79
CA GLU A 154 9.32 -23.11 -3.91
C GLU A 154 8.19 -22.43 -4.70
N CYS A 155 8.51 -21.58 -5.67
CA CYS A 155 7.54 -20.94 -6.56
C CYS A 155 6.83 -21.94 -7.47
N SER A 156 7.57 -22.95 -7.94
CA SER A 156 7.01 -24.05 -8.73
C SER A 156 6.10 -24.95 -7.90
N GLY A 157 6.43 -25.17 -6.62
CA GLY A 157 5.63 -25.96 -5.69
C GLY A 157 4.31 -25.29 -5.31
N ASN A 158 4.26 -23.95 -5.34
CA ASN A 158 3.06 -23.17 -5.04
C ASN A 158 2.15 -22.95 -6.24
N ASP A 159 2.52 -23.37 -7.45
CA ASP A 159 1.69 -23.20 -8.65
C ASP A 159 0.30 -23.82 -8.48
N GLY A 160 -0.74 -23.05 -8.76
CA GLY A 160 -2.14 -23.45 -8.58
C GLY A 160 -2.66 -23.37 -7.15
N THR A 161 -1.85 -22.93 -6.17
CA THR A 161 -2.32 -22.72 -4.80
C THR A 161 -3.35 -21.60 -4.76
N VAL A 162 -4.50 -21.88 -4.14
CA VAL A 162 -5.58 -20.91 -3.94
C VAL A 162 -5.53 -20.40 -2.51
N TYR A 163 -5.57 -19.08 -2.37
CA TYR A 163 -5.64 -18.37 -1.11
C TYR A 163 -6.97 -17.64 -1.01
N GLU A 164 -7.65 -17.79 0.13
CA GLU A 164 -8.95 -17.17 0.41
C GLU A 164 -8.82 -15.77 1.02
N THR A 165 -7.63 -15.43 1.53
CA THR A 165 -7.30 -14.12 2.10
C THR A 165 -6.02 -13.57 1.48
N LYS A 166 -5.92 -12.24 1.39
CA LYS A 166 -4.75 -11.56 0.85
C LYS A 166 -3.52 -11.74 1.75
N GLU A 167 -3.73 -11.78 3.06
CA GLU A 167 -2.70 -11.95 4.09
C GLU A 167 -2.10 -13.37 4.06
N GLY A 168 -2.90 -14.35 3.62
CA GLY A 168 -2.46 -15.72 3.39
C GLY A 168 -1.58 -15.86 2.14
N VAL A 169 -1.62 -14.89 1.22
CA VAL A 169 -0.75 -14.88 0.05
C VAL A 169 0.67 -14.54 0.50
N PRO A 170 1.67 -15.39 0.21
CA PRO A 170 3.07 -15.10 0.52
C PRO A 170 3.48 -13.72 0.00
N THR A 171 4.19 -12.95 0.82
CA THR A 171 4.61 -11.59 0.47
C THR A 171 5.51 -11.63 -0.77
N CYS A 172 5.03 -10.99 -1.85
CA CYS A 172 5.88 -10.66 -2.99
C CYS A 172 6.96 -9.67 -2.48
N PRO A 173 8.25 -10.05 -2.51
CA PRO A 173 8.97 -10.23 -3.76
C PRO A 173 9.64 -11.60 -3.86
N VAL A 174 9.38 -12.31 -4.94
CA VAL A 174 9.96 -13.65 -5.13
C VAL A 174 11.12 -13.51 -6.09
N HIS A 175 12.25 -13.09 -5.51
CA HIS A 175 13.63 -13.09 -6.04
C HIS A 175 13.90 -12.41 -7.40
N PRO A 176 15.11 -11.86 -7.64
CA PRO A 176 15.41 -11.01 -8.81
C PRO A 176 15.11 -11.62 -10.19
N ASN A 177 15.02 -12.96 -10.28
CA ASN A 177 14.90 -13.69 -11.54
C ASN A 177 13.62 -14.53 -11.68
N CYS A 178 12.71 -14.59 -10.70
CA CYS A 178 11.55 -15.48 -10.85
C CYS A 178 10.35 -14.92 -11.58
N ARG A 179 9.75 -15.79 -12.38
CA ARG A 179 8.58 -15.56 -13.21
C ARG A 179 7.33 -16.16 -12.58
N CYS A 180 7.03 -15.71 -11.37
CA CYS A 180 5.79 -16.03 -10.66
C CYS A 180 4.89 -14.79 -10.58
N TRP A 181 3.59 -15.02 -10.48
CA TRP A 181 2.60 -13.97 -10.30
C TRP A 181 1.41 -14.49 -9.50
N VAL A 182 0.65 -13.56 -8.92
CA VAL A 182 -0.59 -13.86 -8.23
C VAL A 182 -1.73 -13.29 -9.07
N GLU A 183 -2.77 -14.08 -9.31
CA GLU A 183 -4.01 -13.60 -9.92
C GLU A 183 -5.08 -13.48 -8.84
N GLU A 184 -5.55 -12.25 -8.58
CA GLU A 184 -6.77 -12.01 -7.82
C GLU A 184 -7.96 -12.23 -8.76
N ILE A 185 -8.88 -13.08 -8.35
CA ILE A 185 -10.09 -13.41 -9.10
C ILE A 185 -11.28 -12.95 -8.28
N GLU A 186 -12.12 -12.12 -8.90
CA GLU A 186 -13.44 -11.77 -8.39
C GLU A 186 -14.45 -12.81 -8.90
N LEU A 187 -15.21 -13.38 -7.97
CA LEU A 187 -16.23 -14.39 -8.24
C LEU A 187 -17.63 -13.80 -8.06
N ASP A 188 -18.61 -14.32 -8.80
CA ASP A 188 -20.03 -14.12 -8.50
C ASP A 188 -20.52 -15.09 -7.40
N LYS A 189 -21.79 -14.93 -7.01
CA LYS A 189 -22.47 -15.78 -6.02
C LYS A 189 -22.52 -17.27 -6.35
N ASN A 190 -22.23 -17.67 -7.59
CA ASN A 190 -22.19 -19.07 -8.02
C ASN A 190 -20.75 -19.59 -8.19
N GLY A 191 -19.74 -18.81 -7.78
CA GLY A 191 -18.33 -19.16 -7.93
C GLY A 191 -17.80 -18.98 -9.36
N LYS A 192 -18.50 -18.25 -10.23
CA LYS A 192 -18.02 -17.96 -11.58
C LYS A 192 -17.14 -16.73 -11.57
N LYS A 193 -15.98 -16.83 -12.20
CA LYS A 193 -15.08 -15.69 -12.47
C LYS A 193 -15.81 -14.59 -13.24
N ILE A 194 -15.92 -13.42 -12.62
CA ILE A 194 -16.48 -12.20 -13.21
C ILE A 194 -15.41 -11.14 -13.50
N GLY A 195 -14.26 -11.25 -12.86
CA GLY A 195 -13.11 -10.39 -13.11
C GLY A 195 -11.81 -11.03 -12.61
N SER A 196 -10.68 -10.55 -13.13
CA SER A 196 -9.40 -10.81 -12.48
C SER A 196 -8.42 -9.66 -12.65
N LYS A 197 -7.51 -9.57 -11.68
CA LYS A 197 -6.34 -8.69 -11.68
C LYS A 197 -5.10 -9.54 -11.49
N VAL A 198 -4.13 -9.36 -12.37
CA VAL A 198 -2.87 -10.09 -12.31
C VAL A 198 -1.82 -9.20 -11.64
N TYR A 199 -1.35 -9.64 -10.48
CA TYR A 199 -0.21 -9.10 -9.78
C TYR A 199 1.03 -9.91 -10.16
N LYS A 200 1.68 -9.50 -11.23
CA LYS A 200 3.08 -9.88 -11.46
C LYS A 200 3.92 -9.15 -10.43
N GLY A 201 5.00 -9.77 -9.95
CA GLY A 201 5.91 -9.11 -9.03
C GLY A 201 6.24 -7.71 -9.53
N GLN A 202 5.74 -6.70 -8.82
CA GLN A 202 6.09 -5.32 -9.13
C GLN A 202 7.57 -5.19 -8.82
N LYS A 203 8.35 -4.66 -9.76
CA LYS A 203 9.68 -4.16 -9.46
C LYS A 203 9.51 -3.18 -8.29
N PRO A 204 10.04 -3.47 -7.09
CA PRO A 204 9.63 -2.80 -5.87
C PRO A 204 9.88 -1.29 -5.94
N GLU A 205 9.22 -0.47 -5.13
CA GLU A 205 9.53 0.97 -4.98
C GLU A 205 11.03 1.22 -4.76
N THR A 206 11.71 0.25 -4.16
CA THR A 206 13.17 0.20 -4.01
C THR A 206 13.93 0.19 -5.34
N GLN A 207 13.41 -0.35 -6.44
CA GLN A 207 14.03 -0.23 -7.78
C GLN A 207 13.86 1.16 -8.39
N LYS A 208 12.75 1.86 -8.10
CA LYS A 208 12.57 3.25 -8.56
C LYS A 208 13.50 4.18 -7.79
N GLU A 209 13.60 3.97 -6.48
CA GLU A 209 14.55 4.68 -5.63
C GLU A 209 16.01 4.33 -5.98
N ASP A 210 16.33 3.06 -6.19
CA ASP A 210 17.65 2.60 -6.61
C ASP A 210 18.06 3.17 -7.97
N ASN A 211 17.15 3.14 -8.95
CA ASN A 211 17.40 3.80 -10.24
C ASN A 211 17.64 5.29 -10.04
N MET A 212 16.86 5.99 -9.21
CA MET A 212 17.08 7.41 -8.93
C MET A 212 18.46 7.65 -8.27
N LYS A 213 18.87 6.79 -7.33
CA LYS A 213 20.19 6.84 -6.68
C LYS A 213 21.32 6.59 -7.67
N PHE A 214 21.17 5.61 -8.56
CA PHE A 214 22.12 5.34 -9.65
C PHE A 214 22.24 6.54 -10.58
N GLU A 215 21.12 7.12 -11.03
CA GLU A 215 21.13 8.30 -11.91
C GLU A 215 21.90 9.47 -11.28
N GLN A 216 21.67 9.73 -9.99
CA GLN A 216 22.38 10.79 -9.26
C GLN A 216 23.88 10.51 -9.17
N ALA A 217 24.27 9.29 -8.80
CA ALA A 217 25.67 8.89 -8.69
C ALA A 217 26.37 8.91 -10.06
N TYR A 218 25.70 8.41 -11.10
CA TYR A 218 26.21 8.37 -12.47
C TYR A 218 26.39 9.78 -13.05
N ASN A 219 25.46 10.70 -12.81
CA ASN A 219 25.61 12.08 -13.28
C ASN A 219 26.82 12.77 -12.64
N LYS A 220 27.03 12.59 -11.32
CA LYS A 220 28.22 13.10 -10.62
C LYS A 220 29.52 12.49 -11.16
N LEU A 221 29.48 11.20 -11.55
CA LEU A 221 30.60 10.50 -12.17
C LEU A 221 30.95 11.06 -13.56
N GLN A 222 29.97 11.53 -14.35
CA GLN A 222 30.17 12.02 -15.72
C GLN A 222 30.64 13.47 -15.83
N GLU A 223 30.33 14.33 -14.85
CA GLU A 223 30.80 15.73 -14.78
C GLU A 223 32.32 15.96 -15.02
N PRO A 224 33.25 15.01 -14.73
CA PRO A 224 34.68 15.20 -14.98
C PRO A 224 35.25 14.63 -16.30
N GLU A 225 34.56 13.76 -17.06
CA GLU A 225 35.28 12.80 -17.95
C GLU A 225 34.65 12.46 -19.33
N GLY A 226 33.90 13.37 -19.97
CA GLY A 226 33.37 13.08 -21.30
C GLY A 226 34.41 13.20 -22.45
N GLY A 227 35.00 12.09 -22.90
CA GLY A 227 35.77 12.04 -24.17
C GLY A 227 36.43 10.70 -24.51
N TYR A 228 36.44 10.33 -25.80
CA TYR A 228 37.17 9.17 -26.33
C TYR A 228 38.69 9.37 -26.25
N THR A 229 39.42 8.32 -25.84
CA THR A 229 40.88 8.26 -25.92
C THR A 229 41.30 7.00 -26.67
N ASP A 230 42.20 7.15 -27.65
CA ASP A 230 42.62 6.06 -28.53
C ASP A 230 43.65 5.10 -27.90
N GLY A 231 43.97 5.30 -26.61
CA GLY A 231 44.97 4.51 -25.88
C GLY A 231 46.42 4.75 -26.32
N LYS A 232 46.70 5.59 -27.32
CA LYS A 232 48.04 5.68 -27.95
C LYS A 232 49.06 6.51 -27.18
N ASN A 233 48.63 7.33 -26.23
CA ASN A 233 49.54 8.20 -25.46
C ASN A 233 50.29 7.45 -24.34
N GLN A 234 49.98 6.18 -24.09
CA GLN A 234 50.79 5.30 -23.22
C GLN A 234 50.86 3.92 -23.85
N ARG A 235 52.05 3.33 -23.99
CA ARG A 235 52.31 2.02 -24.65
C ARG A 235 51.53 0.82 -24.05
N LYS A 236 50.65 1.03 -23.06
CA LYS A 236 49.91 0.03 -22.30
C LYS A 236 48.46 0.39 -21.97
N ASP A 237 47.94 1.52 -22.43
CA ASP A 237 46.55 1.89 -22.13
C ASP A 237 45.61 1.35 -23.22
N GLU A 238 44.62 0.56 -22.78
CA GLU A 238 43.58 0.03 -23.66
C GLU A 238 42.69 1.18 -24.19
N PRO A 239 42.18 1.09 -25.44
CA PRO A 239 41.19 2.03 -25.94
C PRO A 239 40.05 2.19 -24.93
N THR A 240 39.74 3.44 -24.60
CA THR A 240 38.77 3.78 -23.55
C THR A 240 37.86 4.89 -24.04
N ASN A 241 36.55 4.67 -23.94
CA ASN A 241 35.53 5.66 -24.25
C ASN A 241 34.55 5.76 -23.08
N MET A 242 34.19 6.99 -22.69
CA MET A 242 33.24 7.24 -21.58
C MET A 242 33.61 6.48 -20.29
N GLY A 243 34.92 6.27 -20.04
CA GLY A 243 35.42 5.52 -18.89
C GLY A 243 35.34 3.99 -18.98
N ILE A 244 34.83 3.44 -20.08
CA ILE A 244 34.77 1.99 -20.35
C ILE A 244 35.96 1.58 -21.23
N LYS A 245 36.73 0.58 -20.80
CA LYS A 245 37.83 -0.02 -21.58
C LYS A 245 37.29 -1.02 -22.61
N GLN A 246 38.00 -1.20 -23.72
CA GLN A 246 37.68 -2.25 -24.72
C GLN A 246 37.49 -3.62 -24.07
N SER A 247 38.39 -4.06 -23.18
CA SER A 247 38.26 -5.35 -22.48
C SER A 247 37.00 -5.47 -21.63
N THR A 248 36.51 -4.36 -21.07
CA THR A 248 35.27 -4.33 -20.28
C THR A 248 34.05 -4.45 -21.19
N LEU A 249 34.06 -3.74 -22.32
CA LEU A 249 33.05 -3.86 -23.36
C LEU A 249 32.99 -5.30 -23.91
N ASP A 250 34.14 -5.88 -24.27
CA ASP A 250 34.21 -7.25 -24.81
C ASP A 250 33.64 -8.27 -23.81
N ARG A 251 34.04 -8.17 -22.53
CA ARG A 251 33.53 -9.05 -21.47
C ARG A 251 32.02 -8.90 -21.31
N TYR A 252 31.51 -7.67 -21.32
CA TYR A 252 30.09 -7.40 -21.16
C TYR A 252 29.28 -7.89 -22.36
N ALA A 253 29.72 -7.57 -23.58
CA ALA A 253 29.09 -8.01 -24.82
C ALA A 253 29.03 -9.54 -24.93
N ASN A 254 30.09 -10.24 -24.50
CA ASN A 254 30.11 -11.71 -24.46
C ASN A 254 29.09 -12.31 -23.47
N LYS A 255 28.81 -11.63 -22.36
CA LYS A 255 27.76 -12.04 -21.40
C LYS A 255 26.35 -11.69 -21.88
N HIS A 256 26.22 -10.73 -22.81
CA HIS A 256 24.96 -10.18 -23.29
C HIS A 256 24.91 -10.15 -24.84
N PRO A 257 25.01 -11.33 -25.50
CA PRO A 257 25.10 -11.41 -26.96
C PRO A 257 23.85 -10.89 -27.69
N ASP A 258 22.71 -10.83 -27.00
CA ASP A 258 21.42 -10.35 -27.49
C ASP A 258 21.32 -8.82 -27.59
N LYS A 259 22.22 -8.08 -26.92
CA LYS A 259 22.10 -6.62 -26.77
C LYS A 259 22.83 -5.78 -27.84
N ASN A 260 23.43 -6.42 -28.84
CA ASN A 260 24.06 -5.79 -30.01
C ASN A 260 25.02 -4.63 -29.66
N PHE A 261 25.99 -4.89 -28.79
CA PHE A 261 27.06 -3.94 -28.48
C PHE A 261 28.07 -3.83 -29.63
N PRO A 262 28.66 -2.63 -29.87
CA PRO A 262 29.69 -2.48 -30.89
C PRO A 262 30.95 -3.28 -30.53
N ALA A 263 31.65 -3.79 -31.54
CA ALA A 263 32.92 -4.49 -31.35
C ALA A 263 34.08 -3.55 -30.95
N ASP A 264 34.00 -2.27 -31.28
CA ASP A 264 35.01 -1.26 -30.92
C ASP A 264 34.37 -0.22 -29.98
N VAL A 265 35.01 -0.02 -28.83
CA VAL A 265 34.60 0.92 -27.77
C VAL A 265 34.48 2.36 -28.25
N LYS A 266 35.15 2.72 -29.35
CA LYS A 266 34.99 4.00 -30.04
C LYS A 266 33.55 4.28 -30.45
N TYR A 267 32.79 3.25 -30.83
CA TYR A 267 31.40 3.37 -31.27
C TYR A 267 30.39 3.17 -30.12
N LEU A 268 30.87 3.04 -28.89
CA LEU A 268 30.00 2.90 -27.72
C LEU A 268 29.13 4.15 -27.54
N THR A 269 27.82 3.96 -27.50
CA THR A 269 26.87 5.05 -27.24
C THR A 269 26.79 5.36 -25.75
N ALA A 270 26.35 6.58 -25.41
CA ALA A 270 26.15 6.97 -24.00
C ALA A 270 25.13 6.06 -23.28
N ALA A 271 24.08 5.63 -23.98
CA ALA A 271 23.09 4.71 -23.43
C ALA A 271 23.70 3.34 -23.11
N GLN A 272 24.50 2.78 -24.02
CA GLN A 272 25.21 1.51 -23.82
C GLN A 272 26.26 1.61 -22.71
N ALA A 273 27.01 2.72 -22.65
CA ALA A 273 27.98 2.94 -21.57
C ALA A 273 27.28 3.00 -20.21
N LYS A 274 26.19 3.75 -20.10
CA LYS A 274 25.37 3.84 -18.88
C LYS A 274 24.81 2.48 -18.46
N GLU A 275 24.38 1.66 -19.41
CA GLU A 275 23.92 0.30 -19.12
C GLU A 275 25.03 -0.58 -18.54
N ILE A 276 26.25 -0.48 -19.08
CA ILE A 276 27.43 -1.17 -18.53
C ILE A 276 27.70 -0.67 -17.10
N TYR A 277 27.63 0.65 -16.86
CA TYR A 277 27.79 1.23 -15.53
C TYR A 277 26.77 0.70 -14.53
N LYS A 278 25.50 0.69 -14.92
CA LYS A 278 24.41 0.19 -14.07
C LYS A 278 24.63 -1.28 -13.73
N ASN A 279 24.91 -2.11 -14.73
CA ASN A 279 24.97 -3.55 -14.49
C ASN A 279 26.28 -3.99 -13.80
N GLU A 280 27.45 -3.59 -14.30
CA GLU A 280 28.74 -4.11 -13.80
C GLU A 280 29.23 -3.40 -12.54
N TYR A 281 28.85 -2.14 -12.31
CA TYR A 281 29.42 -1.32 -11.24
C TYR A 281 28.41 -0.93 -10.16
N TRP A 282 27.10 -1.14 -10.39
CA TRP A 282 26.03 -0.82 -9.44
C TRP A 282 25.23 -2.07 -9.07
N ASP A 283 24.41 -2.61 -9.98
CA ASP A 283 23.46 -3.70 -9.75
C ASP A 283 24.14 -5.00 -9.30
N ASN A 284 25.27 -5.37 -9.92
CA ASN A 284 26.03 -6.58 -9.56
C ASN A 284 26.95 -6.38 -8.34
N THR A 285 26.72 -5.33 -7.54
CA THR A 285 27.50 -5.01 -6.36
C THR A 285 26.60 -4.75 -5.17
N ARG A 286 27.18 -4.65 -3.98
CA ARG A 286 26.44 -4.30 -2.75
C ARG A 286 26.41 -2.80 -2.48
N ILE A 287 26.89 -1.97 -3.41
CA ILE A 287 26.92 -0.51 -3.28
C ILE A 287 25.51 0.10 -3.05
N PRO A 288 24.43 -0.39 -3.70
CA PRO A 288 23.07 0.09 -3.43
C PRO A 288 22.61 -0.04 -1.97
N GLU A 289 23.20 -0.98 -1.22
CA GLU A 289 22.87 -1.22 0.19
C GLU A 289 23.47 -0.17 1.15
N ILE A 290 24.34 0.73 0.65
CA ILE A 290 24.94 1.80 1.45
C ILE A 290 23.89 2.91 1.63
N LYS A 291 23.52 3.15 2.90
CA LYS A 291 22.45 4.08 3.29
C LYS A 291 22.81 5.54 3.04
N ASN A 292 24.03 5.94 3.39
CA ASN A 292 24.47 7.32 3.24
C ASN A 292 24.89 7.59 1.79
N ASP A 293 24.20 8.54 1.13
CA ASP A 293 24.38 8.84 -0.29
C ASP A 293 25.81 9.29 -0.62
N ARG A 294 26.44 10.10 0.24
CA ARG A 294 27.79 10.62 0.00
C ARG A 294 28.84 9.51 0.05
N ILE A 295 28.70 8.60 1.01
CA ILE A 295 29.55 7.41 1.10
C ILE A 295 29.31 6.52 -0.13
N ARG A 296 28.05 6.26 -0.48
CA ARG A 296 27.68 5.42 -1.64
C ARG A 296 28.28 5.94 -2.94
N ASP A 297 28.15 7.24 -3.21
CA ASP A 297 28.67 7.89 -4.41
C ASP A 297 30.19 7.78 -4.50
N ALA A 298 30.90 7.97 -3.39
CA ALA A 298 32.36 7.83 -3.35
C ALA A 298 32.80 6.37 -3.56
N VAL A 299 32.11 5.40 -2.94
CA VAL A 299 32.40 3.98 -3.14
C VAL A 299 32.12 3.56 -4.59
N PHE A 300 31.04 4.07 -5.20
CA PHE A 300 30.74 3.85 -6.61
C PHE A 300 31.85 4.38 -7.53
N ASP A 301 32.29 5.64 -7.35
CA ASP A 301 33.40 6.21 -8.11
C ASP A 301 34.69 5.39 -7.98
N MET A 302 35.02 4.98 -6.75
CA MET A 302 36.17 4.11 -6.49
C MET A 302 36.04 2.75 -7.15
N ASN A 303 34.83 2.20 -7.22
CA ASN A 303 34.58 0.88 -7.80
C ASN A 303 34.83 0.90 -9.31
N VAL A 304 34.38 1.96 -9.99
CA VAL A 304 34.65 2.21 -11.41
C VAL A 304 36.15 2.27 -11.70
N MET A 305 36.90 2.97 -10.85
CA MET A 305 38.35 3.10 -10.98
C MET A 305 39.12 1.84 -10.50
N GLY A 306 38.45 0.94 -9.78
CA GLY A 306 39.04 -0.22 -9.11
C GLY A 306 39.61 0.07 -7.72
N GLY A 307 39.67 -0.97 -6.89
CA GLY A 307 40.27 -0.93 -5.55
C GLY A 307 39.37 -0.49 -4.41
N ALA A 308 38.08 -0.24 -4.65
CA ALA A 308 37.13 0.25 -3.66
C ALA A 308 37.12 -0.57 -2.37
N GLY A 309 36.96 -1.90 -2.46
CA GLY A 309 36.80 -2.74 -1.27
C GLY A 309 37.98 -2.64 -0.30
N LYS A 310 39.22 -2.70 -0.80
CA LYS A 310 40.42 -2.61 0.07
C LYS A 310 40.54 -1.23 0.70
N THR A 311 40.26 -0.17 -0.05
CA THR A 311 40.26 1.20 0.48
C THR A 311 39.21 1.38 1.57
N VAL A 312 37.98 0.91 1.33
CA VAL A 312 36.86 1.02 2.29
C VAL A 312 37.14 0.23 3.56
N GLN A 313 37.59 -1.03 3.44
CA GLN A 313 37.90 -1.88 4.60
C GLN A 313 39.00 -1.28 5.48
N ARG A 314 40.05 -0.70 4.87
CA ARG A 314 41.11 0.01 5.63
C ARG A 314 40.61 1.27 6.31
N ALA A 315 39.77 2.05 5.62
CA ALA A 315 39.16 3.24 6.19
C ALA A 315 38.25 2.90 7.38
N LEU A 316 37.45 1.83 7.28
CA LEU A 316 36.60 1.36 8.37
C LEU A 316 37.41 0.83 9.56
N ASN A 317 38.49 0.08 9.30
CA ASN A 317 39.37 -0.41 10.37
C ASN A 317 40.08 0.73 11.09
N SER A 318 40.55 1.75 10.36
CA SER A 318 41.22 2.91 10.99
C SER A 318 40.24 3.84 11.71
N PHE A 319 39.02 4.00 11.20
CA PHE A 319 38.02 4.93 11.76
C PHE A 319 37.18 4.35 12.91
N LEU A 320 36.76 3.08 12.80
CA LEU A 320 35.84 2.43 13.74
C LEU A 320 36.47 1.29 14.55
N ASP A 321 37.73 0.93 14.29
CA ASP A 321 38.33 -0.33 14.78
C ASP A 321 37.46 -1.56 14.44
N ALA A 322 36.88 -1.57 13.24
CA ALA A 322 35.89 -2.56 12.81
C ALA A 322 36.42 -4.00 12.68
N ASN A 323 37.74 -4.22 12.83
CA ASN A 323 38.43 -5.51 12.71
C ASN A 323 38.04 -6.34 11.46
N LEU A 324 37.82 -5.66 10.34
CA LEU A 324 37.48 -6.29 9.06
C LEU A 324 38.72 -6.91 8.41
N VAL A 325 38.53 -8.05 7.75
CA VAL A 325 39.55 -8.62 6.85
C VAL A 325 39.66 -7.76 5.59
N VAL A 326 40.87 -7.35 5.22
CA VAL A 326 41.13 -6.52 4.03
C VAL A 326 41.30 -7.40 2.78
N ASP A 327 40.23 -8.06 2.35
CA ASP A 327 40.20 -8.95 1.19
C ASP A 327 39.88 -8.23 -0.14
N GLY A 328 39.26 -7.05 -0.06
CA GLY A 328 38.81 -6.27 -1.21
C GLY A 328 37.40 -6.57 -1.69
N ALA A 329 36.68 -7.51 -1.07
CA ALA A 329 35.28 -7.80 -1.36
C ALA A 329 34.36 -6.95 -0.48
N ILE A 330 33.46 -6.17 -1.09
CA ILE A 330 32.44 -5.41 -0.34
C ILE A 330 31.32 -6.39 0.02
N GLY A 331 31.52 -7.14 1.11
CA GLY A 331 30.58 -8.13 1.65
C GLY A 331 29.67 -7.60 2.76
N SER A 332 28.94 -8.49 3.44
CA SER A 332 27.93 -8.12 4.44
C SER A 332 28.51 -7.31 5.58
N GLU A 333 29.67 -7.72 6.08
CA GLU A 333 30.33 -7.05 7.20
C GLU A 333 30.81 -5.65 6.80
N THR A 334 31.32 -5.48 5.59
CA THR A 334 31.72 -4.15 5.08
C THR A 334 30.50 -3.23 4.96
N ILE A 335 29.39 -3.71 4.41
CA ILE A 335 28.13 -2.94 4.30
C ILE A 335 27.57 -2.58 5.68
N LYS A 336 27.57 -3.55 6.60
CA LYS A 336 27.12 -3.35 7.98
C LYS A 336 27.93 -2.25 8.67
N SER A 337 29.26 -2.30 8.59
CA SER A 337 30.14 -1.28 9.16
C SER A 337 29.98 0.10 8.52
N LEU A 338 29.76 0.18 7.21
CA LEU A 338 29.45 1.47 6.56
C LEU A 338 28.14 2.07 7.09
N ASN A 339 27.12 1.23 7.24
CA ASN A 339 25.80 1.64 7.67
C ASN A 339 25.69 1.91 9.18
N THR A 340 26.73 1.64 9.97
CA THR A 340 26.80 2.02 11.39
C THR A 340 27.43 3.40 11.62
N ILE A 341 28.00 4.03 10.59
CA ILE A 341 28.58 5.38 10.71
C ILE A 341 27.44 6.38 10.93
N PRO A 342 27.41 7.11 12.05
CA PRO A 342 26.36 8.10 12.31
C PRO A 342 26.57 9.35 11.43
N ASP A 343 25.49 10.04 11.10
CA ASP A 343 25.51 11.17 10.15
C ASP A 343 26.49 12.30 10.55
N ASN A 344 26.65 12.56 11.85
CA ASN A 344 27.59 13.56 12.35
C ASN A 344 29.07 13.17 12.18
N ALA A 345 29.37 11.89 11.98
CA ALA A 345 30.72 11.35 11.81
C ALA A 345 31.10 11.13 10.34
N VAL A 346 30.15 11.26 9.40
CA VAL A 346 30.37 11.02 7.97
C VAL A 346 31.51 11.88 7.44
N ASN A 347 31.62 13.15 7.82
CA ASN A 347 32.71 14.01 7.35
C ASN A 347 34.09 13.49 7.74
N GLU A 348 34.26 13.02 8.98
CA GLU A 348 35.52 12.49 9.48
C GLU A 348 35.86 11.17 8.79
N PHE A 349 34.87 10.29 8.62
CA PHE A 349 35.04 9.07 7.84
C PHE A 349 35.45 9.35 6.39
N MET A 350 34.83 10.34 5.74
CA MET A 350 35.17 10.70 4.36
C MET A 350 36.62 11.22 4.24
N VAL A 351 37.16 11.87 5.28
CA VAL A 351 38.58 12.25 5.33
C VAL A 351 39.48 11.01 5.40
N ALA A 352 39.15 10.05 6.27
CA ALA A 352 39.89 8.78 6.36
C ALA A 352 39.83 8.00 5.03
N LEU A 353 38.63 7.91 4.44
CA LEU A 353 38.40 7.24 3.16
C LEU A 353 39.19 7.89 2.02
N LYS A 354 39.26 9.22 1.97
CA LYS A 354 40.09 9.96 0.99
C LYS A 354 41.58 9.65 1.17
N SER A 355 42.07 9.61 2.41
CA SER A 355 43.47 9.29 2.70
C SER A 355 43.83 7.89 2.21
N GLU A 356 43.06 6.88 2.60
CA GLU A 356 43.25 5.49 2.16
C GLU A 356 43.12 5.34 0.64
N ARG A 357 42.25 6.14 0.01
CA ARG A 357 42.12 6.13 -1.45
C ARG A 357 43.37 6.67 -2.13
N ILE A 358 43.91 7.78 -1.64
CA ILE A 358 45.13 8.38 -2.19
C ILE A 358 46.30 7.40 -2.04
N ASP A 359 46.43 6.74 -0.90
CA ASP A 359 47.50 5.79 -0.64
C ASP A 359 47.39 4.53 -1.50
N TYR A 360 46.16 4.02 -1.71
CA TYR A 360 45.93 2.96 -2.69
C TYR A 360 46.38 3.39 -4.10
N LEU A 361 45.96 4.58 -4.54
CA LEU A 361 46.26 5.09 -5.89
C LEU A 361 47.76 5.31 -6.12
N LYS A 362 48.50 5.83 -5.13
CA LYS A 362 49.96 5.96 -5.18
C LYS A 362 50.67 4.63 -5.44
N GLY A 363 50.11 3.53 -4.94
CA GLY A 363 50.64 2.18 -5.15
C GLY A 363 50.37 1.59 -6.54
N THR A 364 49.55 2.22 -7.37
CA THR A 364 49.23 1.70 -8.70
C THR A 364 50.27 2.11 -9.74
N LYS A 365 50.47 1.26 -10.75
CA LYS A 365 51.47 1.48 -11.82
C LYS A 365 51.23 2.77 -12.62
N ASN A 366 49.98 3.22 -12.72
CA ASN A 366 49.58 4.36 -13.55
C ASN A 366 49.58 5.70 -12.76
N TRP A 367 49.99 5.70 -11.49
CA TRP A 367 50.02 6.91 -10.66
C TRP A 367 50.78 8.06 -11.32
N VAL A 368 51.97 7.81 -11.86
CA VAL A 368 52.85 8.86 -12.40
C VAL A 368 52.15 9.65 -13.51
N THR A 369 51.36 8.98 -14.35
CA THR A 369 50.70 9.58 -15.52
C THR A 369 49.29 10.06 -15.22
N ALA A 370 48.56 9.42 -14.31
CA ALA A 370 47.15 9.71 -14.04
C ALA A 370 46.87 10.49 -12.74
N LYS A 371 47.88 10.74 -11.89
CA LYS A 371 47.73 11.34 -10.54
C LYS A 371 46.88 12.61 -10.51
N ASN A 372 47.03 13.52 -11.47
CA ASN A 372 46.35 14.82 -11.43
C ASN A 372 44.83 14.65 -11.62
N GLY A 373 44.43 13.78 -12.55
CA GLY A 373 43.02 13.45 -12.77
C GLY A 373 42.41 12.73 -11.57
N TRP A 374 43.14 11.74 -11.04
CA TRP A 374 42.67 10.97 -9.88
C TRP A 374 42.56 11.81 -8.60
N LEU A 375 43.53 12.67 -8.30
CA LEU A 375 43.45 13.57 -7.15
C LEU A 375 42.29 14.56 -7.29
N LYS A 376 42.01 15.04 -8.51
CA LYS A 376 40.84 15.89 -8.77
C LYS A 376 39.53 15.16 -8.48
N ARG A 377 39.42 13.86 -8.82
CA ARG A 377 38.25 13.03 -8.48
C ARG A 377 38.12 12.80 -6.98
N VAL A 378 39.20 12.40 -6.30
CA VAL A 378 39.19 12.14 -4.86
C VAL A 378 38.81 13.36 -4.03
N ASN A 379 39.25 14.55 -4.45
CA ASN A 379 38.92 15.78 -3.74
C ASN A 379 37.43 16.16 -3.82
N LYS A 380 36.67 15.62 -4.79
CA LYS A 380 35.23 15.86 -4.93
C LYS A 380 34.36 15.08 -3.95
N TYR A 381 34.88 14.01 -3.32
CA TYR A 381 34.05 13.17 -2.45
C TYR A 381 33.47 13.91 -1.23
#